data_AF-A0A2H5WCP2-F1
#
_entry.id   AF-A0A2H5WCP2-F1
#
_cell.length_a   1.000
_cell.length_b   1.000
_cell.length_c   1.000
_cell.angle_alpha   90.00
_cell.angle_beta   90.00
_cell.angle_gamma   90.00
#
_symmetry.space_group_name_H-M   'P 1'
#
loop_
_entity.id
_entity.type
_entity.pdbx_description
1 polymer ?
#
loop_
_entity_poly.entity_id
_entity_poly.type
_entity_poly.pdbx_seq_one_letter_code
_entity_poly.pdbx_strand_id
1 'polypeptide(L)' 'MDALEAAVTVLREEGKPLHWTRIQDLALRRGYLDPFETPDVRKELLAALARGVREGRLVKVATGVYRLA' A
#
# COMPACT_ATOMS: atom_id res chain seq x y z
N MET A 1 7.13 -10.60 -2.42
CA MET A 1 6.07 -9.72 -2.94
C MET A 1 6.60 -8.29 -2.85
N ASP A 2 6.36 -7.41 -3.83
CA ASP A 2 6.78 -5.99 -3.74
C ASP A 2 5.74 -5.17 -2.97
N ALA A 3 6.14 -4.04 -2.38
CA ALA A 3 5.27 -3.19 -1.58
C ALA A 3 4.03 -2.66 -2.32
N LEU A 4 4.09 -2.49 -3.65
CA LEU A 4 2.94 -2.10 -4.46
C LEU A 4 1.93 -3.26 -4.57
N GLU A 5 2.42 -4.48 -4.80
CA GLU A 5 1.56 -5.68 -4.86
C GLU A 5 0.89 -5.93 -3.51
N ALA A 6 1.63 -5.76 -2.40
CA ALA A 6 1.07 -5.84 -1.06
C ALA A 6 -0.04 -4.79 -0.86
N ALA A 7 0.21 -3.53 -1.24
CA ALA A 7 -0.77 -2.45 -1.11
C ALA A 7 -2.04 -2.68 -1.96
N VAL A 8 -1.87 -3.12 -3.22
CA VAL A 8 -2.96 -3.47 -4.13
C VAL A 8 -3.79 -4.61 -3.57
N THR A 9 -3.14 -5.63 -3.01
CA THR A 9 -3.81 -6.78 -2.41
C THR A 9 -4.65 -6.35 -1.21
N VAL A 10 -4.09 -5.58 -0.29
CA VAL A 10 -4.83 -5.05 0.87
C VAL A 10 -6.04 -4.20 0.43
N LEU A 11 -5.86 -3.31 -0.55
CA LEU A 11 -6.96 -2.49 -1.06
C LEU A 11 -8.03 -3.32 -1.78
N ARG A 12 -7.64 -4.40 -2.47
CA ARG A 12 -8.56 -5.32 -3.13
C ARG A 12 -9.40 -6.09 -2.12
N GLU A 13 -8.76 -6.62 -1.07
CA GLU A 13 -9.44 -7.38 -0.03
C GLU A 13 -10.38 -6.51 0.81
N GLU A 14 -9.99 -5.28 1.12
CA GLU A 14 -10.81 -4.38 1.93
C GLU A 14 -11.93 -3.70 1.13
N GLY A 15 -11.81 -3.62 -0.20
CA GLY A 15 -12.84 -3.09 -1.10
C GLY A 15 -13.21 -1.61 -0.88
N LYS A 16 -12.42 -0.87 -0.10
CA LYS A 16 -12.68 0.53 0.29
C LYS A 16 -11.40 1.36 0.24
N PRO A 17 -11.50 2.69 0.13
CA PRO A 17 -10.33 3.55 0.24
C PRO A 17 -9.72 3.48 1.64
N LEU A 18 -8.39 3.38 1.72
CA LEU A 18 -7.65 3.26 2.97
C LEU A 18 -6.53 4.28 3.07
N HIS A 19 -6.28 4.74 4.29
CA HIS A 19 -5.10 5.54 4.59
C HIS A 19 -3.84 4.66 4.56
N TRP A 20 -2.72 5.19 4.07
CA TRP A 20 -1.46 4.44 3.90
C TRP A 20 -0.99 3.73 5.17
N THR A 21 -1.21 4.30 6.36
CA THR A 21 -0.87 3.64 7.63
C THR A 21 -1.67 2.35 7.85
N ARG A 22 -2.95 2.34 7.46
CA ARG A 22 -3.79 1.13 7.55
C ARG A 22 -3.38 0.10 6.51
N ILE A 23 -3.00 0.54 5.32
CA ILE A 23 -2.45 -0.36 4.29
C ILE A 23 -1.18 -1.04 4.83
N GLN A 24 -0.28 -0.28 5.45
CA GLN A 24 0.95 -0.79 6.05
C GLN A 24 0.66 -1.80 7.18
N ASP A 25 -0.18 -1.42 8.15
CA ASP A 25 -0.53 -2.27 9.30
C ASP A 25 -1.17 -3.59 8.83
N LEU A 26 -2.09 -3.54 7.86
CA LEU A 26 -2.70 -4.74 7.30
C LEU A 26 -1.70 -5.60 6.52
N ALA A 27 -0.83 -4.98 5.72
CA ALA A 27 0.19 -5.70 4.96
C ALA A 27 1.19 -6.41 5.88
N LEU A 28 1.59 -5.79 6.99
CA LEU A 28 2.45 -6.40 8.01
C LEU A 28 1.72 -7.54 8.74
N ARG A 29 0.49 -7.31 9.20
CA ARG A 29 -0.30 -8.32 9.91
C ARG A 29 -0.62 -9.56 9.07
N ARG A 30 -0.81 -9.36 7.76
CA ARG A 30 -1.09 -10.45 6.79
C ARG A 30 0.18 -11.10 6.23
N GLY A 31 1.37 -10.60 6.60
CA GLY A 31 2.65 -11.13 6.13
C GLY A 31 2.96 -10.82 4.66
N TYR A 32 2.33 -9.80 4.09
CA TYR A 32 2.65 -9.32 2.73
C TYR A 32 3.89 -8.43 2.70
N LEU A 33 4.20 -7.80 3.83
CA LEU A 33 5.42 -7.03 4.05
C LEU A 33 6.14 -7.60 5.27
N ASP A 34 7.46 -7.71 5.15
CA ASP A 34 8.33 -8.12 6.24
C ASP A 34 9.22 -6.93 6.67
N PRO A 35 9.12 -6.48 7.94
CA PRO A 35 9.92 -5.37 8.44
C PRO A 35 11.40 -5.71 8.67
N PHE A 36 11.77 -6.99 8.66
CA PHE A 36 13.15 -7.46 8.76
C PHE A 36 13.83 -7.50 7.39
N GLU A 37 13.08 -7.74 6.31
CA GLU A 37 13.59 -7.68 4.94
C GLU A 37 13.66 -6.25 4.39
N THR A 38 12.67 -5.40 4.75
CA THR A 38 12.62 -4.01 4.30
C THR A 38 12.95 -3.05 5.45
N PRO A 39 14.17 -2.48 5.52
CA PRO A 39 14.60 -1.61 6.63
C PRO A 39 13.75 -0.35 6.82
N ASP A 40 13.10 0.14 5.76
CA ASP A 40 12.24 1.33 5.77
C ASP A 40 10.87 1.06 5.12
N VAL A 41 10.10 0.11 5.67
CA VAL A 41 8.78 -0.31 5.15
C VAL A 41 7.88 0.87 4.81
N ARG A 42 7.85 1.90 5.68
CA ARG A 42 7.04 3.10 5.46
C ARG A 42 7.44 3.84 4.20
N LYS A 43 8.74 4.09 4.02
CA LYS A 43 9.26 4.86 2.89
C LYS A 43 9.03 4.10 1.59
N GLU A 44 9.31 2.80 1.61
CA GLU A 44 9.11 1.91 0.47
C GLU A 44 7.63 1.83 0.08
N LEU A 45 6.73 1.65 1.06
CA LEU A 45 5.29 1.64 0.82
C LEU A 45 4.79 2.97 0.24
N LEU A 46 5.22 4.10 0.79
CA LEU A 46 4.82 5.42 0.27
C LEU A 46 5.32 5.64 -1.16
N ALA A 47 6.56 5.23 -1.46
CA ALA A 47 7.11 5.28 -2.81
C ALA A 47 6.33 4.36 -3.77
N ALA A 48 5.99 3.15 -3.32
CA ALA A 48 5.19 2.20 -4.08
C ALA A 48 3.77 2.72 -4.35
N LEU A 49 3.10 3.32 -3.36
CA LEU A 49 1.78 3.96 -3.53
C LEU A 49 1.85 5.12 -4.54
N ALA A 50 2.88 5.97 -4.44
CA ALA A 50 3.09 7.06 -5.40
C ALA A 50 3.35 6.53 -6.82
N ARG A 51 4.14 5.46 -6.95
CA ARG A 51 4.38 4.75 -8.22
C ARG A 51 3.07 4.17 -8.77
N GLY A 52 2.29 3.46 -7.96
CA GLY A 52 1.00 2.89 -8.36
C GLY A 52 -0.02 3.93 -8.83
N VAL A 53 0.02 5.15 -8.27
CA VAL A 53 -0.80 6.27 -8.78
C VAL A 53 -0.30 6.75 -10.15
N ARG A 54 1.01 6.85 -10.36
CA ARG A 54 1.59 7.24 -11.66
C ARG A 54 1.32 6.20 -12.75
N GLU A 55 1.32 4.92 -12.38
CA GLU A 55 1.00 3.79 -13.27
C GLU A 55 -0.51 3.63 -13.53
N GLY A 56 -1.37 4.40 -12.86
CA GLY A 56 -2.82 4.29 -12.99
C GLY A 56 -3.44 3.06 -12.33
N ARG A 57 -2.70 2.35 -11.46
CA ARG A 57 -3.21 1.21 -10.69
C ARG A 57 -3.94 1.64 -9.41
N LEU A 58 -3.61 2.81 -8.89
CA LEU A 58 -4.17 3.39 -7.67
C LEU A 58 -4.66 4.80 -7.93
N VAL A 59 -5.67 5.22 -7.18
CA VAL A 59 -6.16 6.60 -7.17
C VAL A 59 -6.03 7.17 -5.76
N LYS A 60 -5.41 8.34 -5.65
CA LYS A 60 -5.35 9.09 -4.41
C LYS A 60 -6.65 9.89 -4.25
N VAL A 61 -7.50 9.48 -3.32
CA VAL A 61 -8.81 10.11 -3.07
C VAL A 61 -8.74 11.26 -2.08
N ALA A 62 -7.81 11.21 -1.13
CA ALA A 62 -7.59 12.28 -0.15
C ALA A 62 -6.13 12.26 0.35
N THR A 63 -5.78 13.17 1.25
CA THR A 63 -4.45 13.20 1.89
C THR A 63 -4.14 11.87 2.56
N GLY A 64 -3.19 11.14 2.00
CA GLY A 64 -2.76 9.84 2.50
C GLY A 64 -3.74 8.69 2.27
N VAL A 65 -4.88 8.91 1.58
CA VAL A 65 -5.90 7.88 1.32
C VAL A 65 -5.86 7.45 -0.14
N TYR A 66 -5.79 6.13 -0.35
CA TYR A 66 -5.67 5.49 -1.65
C TYR A 66 -6.81 4.50 -1.86
N ARG A 67 -7.24 4.36 -3.12
CA ARG A 67 -8.16 3.31 -3.59
C ARG A 67 -7.56 2.61 -4.81
N LEU A 68 -8.08 1.43 -5.13
CA LEU A 68 -7.86 0.83 -6.44
C LEU A 68 -8.48 1.72 -7.53
N ALA A 69 -7.76 1.88 -8.64
CA ALA A 69 -8.20 2.67 -9.78
C ALA A 69 -9.53 2.16 -10.35
#